data_AF-A0A9D7NB88-F1
#
_entry.id   AF-A0A9D7NB88-F1
#
_cell.length_a   1.000
_cell.length_b   1.000
_cell.length_c   1.000
_cell.angle_alpha   90.00
_cell.angle_beta   90.00
_cell.angle_gamma   90.00
#
_symmetry.space_group_name_H-M   'P 1'
#
loop_
_entity.id
_entity.type
_entity.pdbx_description
1 polymer ?
#
loop_
_entity_poly.entity_id
_entity_poly.type
_entity_poly.pdbx_seq_one_letter_code
_entity_poly.pdbx_strand_id
1 'polypeptide(L)'
;MASLSLLFVWACYAQTPTKKADFKVPTASPDATFTQHFGESEIKVSYGRPLARGRKVFGNLVPFDSLWRTGAGDCTTIELSEEVGIGGKKMAPGKYALFTIPGIEEWTIVLNSDVSLHGAFGYTAQKDVHRFKVKAHKTERFYETFTIEINDFAADGSASLNLIWENTQVKIPLTTTSDERIMTEIRQRLLENKEQDADLLFQAANYYYTTRRDLKQATTWVSAAEKLDVENFAIPNLAQKIFADTKQYSLAIDAAKRAIALAEKQNRTSAVTSLKKRIAEWQQLLKSKP
;
A
#
# COMPACT_ATOMS: atom_id res chain seq x y z
N MET A 1 -94.85 -21.59 -27.03
CA MET A 1 -94.33 -22.01 -25.71
C MET A 1 -92.85 -21.75 -25.69
N ALA A 2 -92.41 -20.85 -24.80
CA ALA A 2 -91.03 -20.42 -24.64
C ALA A 2 -90.16 -21.55 -24.09
N SER A 3 -88.91 -21.65 -24.54
CA SER A 3 -87.88 -22.44 -23.85
C SER A 3 -86.66 -21.58 -23.59
N LEU A 4 -86.20 -21.67 -22.35
CA LEU A 4 -85.41 -20.69 -21.60
C LEU A 4 -83.91 -20.90 -21.87
N SER A 5 -83.22 -19.85 -22.30
CA SER A 5 -81.76 -19.84 -22.49
C SER A 5 -81.05 -19.73 -21.13
N LEU A 6 -80.19 -20.69 -20.77
CA LEU A 6 -79.24 -20.57 -19.66
C LEU A 6 -77.84 -20.23 -20.19
N LEU A 7 -77.40 -19.00 -19.93
CA LEU A 7 -76.01 -18.56 -20.13
C LEU A 7 -75.20 -18.88 -18.85
N PHE A 8 -74.24 -19.81 -18.97
CA PHE A 8 -73.25 -20.08 -17.92
C PHE A 8 -72.09 -19.08 -18.07
N VAL A 9 -72.01 -18.10 -17.17
CA VAL A 9 -70.87 -17.18 -17.08
C VAL A 9 -69.76 -17.85 -16.28
N TRP A 10 -68.70 -18.29 -16.96
CA TRP A 10 -67.51 -18.83 -16.32
C TRP A 10 -66.61 -17.66 -15.89
N ALA A 11 -66.66 -17.31 -14.61
CA ALA A 11 -65.78 -16.30 -14.04
C ALA A 11 -64.37 -16.89 -13.84
N CYS A 12 -63.45 -16.59 -14.77
CA CYS A 12 -62.02 -16.83 -14.57
C CYS A 12 -61.52 -15.96 -13.42
N TYR A 13 -61.34 -16.55 -12.23
CA TYR A 13 -60.57 -15.94 -11.16
C TYR A 13 -59.09 -15.91 -11.58
N ALA A 14 -58.60 -14.74 -11.97
CA ALA A 14 -57.17 -14.49 -12.11
C ALA A 14 -56.53 -14.58 -10.71
N GLN A 15 -55.85 -15.68 -10.43
CA GLN A 15 -55.02 -15.79 -9.23
C GLN A 15 -53.86 -14.81 -9.37
N THR A 16 -53.84 -13.78 -8.55
CA THR A 16 -52.68 -12.90 -8.44
C THR A 16 -51.51 -13.71 -7.91
N PRO A 17 -50.33 -13.68 -8.55
CA PRO A 17 -49.17 -14.38 -8.03
C PRO A 17 -48.83 -13.79 -6.66
N THR A 18 -48.99 -14.60 -5.61
CA THR A 18 -48.50 -14.27 -4.28
C THR A 18 -46.98 -14.16 -4.36
N LYS A 19 -46.47 -12.92 -4.33
CA LYS A 19 -45.04 -12.68 -4.11
C LYS A 19 -44.67 -13.33 -2.78
N LYS A 20 -43.86 -14.39 -2.82
CA LYS A 20 -43.24 -14.95 -1.61
C LYS A 20 -42.47 -13.82 -0.91
N ALA A 21 -42.82 -13.57 0.34
CA ALA A 21 -42.06 -12.67 1.18
C ALA A 21 -40.78 -13.39 1.62
N ASP A 22 -39.67 -13.12 0.95
CA ASP A 22 -38.36 -13.61 1.35
C ASP A 22 -37.71 -12.62 2.33
N PHE A 23 -37.24 -13.11 3.49
CA PHE A 23 -36.42 -12.31 4.39
C PHE A 23 -35.05 -12.06 3.73
N LYS A 24 -34.65 -10.79 3.61
CA LYS A 24 -33.28 -10.45 3.20
C LYS A 24 -32.30 -10.80 4.32
N VAL A 25 -31.68 -11.97 4.24
CA VAL A 25 -30.60 -12.36 5.15
C VAL A 25 -29.27 -11.72 4.70
N PRO A 26 -28.40 -11.29 5.64
CA PRO A 26 -27.07 -10.81 5.30
C PRO A 26 -26.27 -11.88 4.54
N THR A 27 -25.49 -11.45 3.55
CA THR A 27 -24.63 -12.38 2.80
C THR A 27 -23.54 -12.96 3.70
N ALA A 28 -23.19 -14.23 3.47
CA ALA A 28 -22.18 -14.92 4.28
C ALA A 28 -20.76 -14.36 4.10
N SER A 29 -20.52 -13.63 3.00
CA SER A 29 -19.26 -12.98 2.67
C SER A 29 -19.59 -11.63 2.04
N PRO A 30 -19.53 -10.55 2.81
CA PRO A 30 -19.78 -9.22 2.28
C PRO A 30 -18.73 -8.85 1.22
N ASP A 31 -19.17 -8.16 0.17
CA ASP A 31 -18.26 -7.59 -0.81
C ASP A 31 -17.57 -6.34 -0.24
N ALA A 32 -16.33 -6.12 -0.64
CA ALA A 32 -15.57 -4.93 -0.33
C ALA A 32 -14.87 -4.40 -1.57
N THR A 33 -14.81 -3.08 -1.67
CA THR A 33 -14.02 -2.38 -2.68
C THR A 33 -13.32 -1.20 -2.01
N PHE A 34 -12.05 -1.00 -2.35
CA PHE A 34 -11.32 0.20 -1.97
C PHE A 34 -10.43 0.68 -3.11
N THR A 35 -10.15 1.96 -3.11
CA THR A 35 -9.19 2.63 -3.99
C THR A 35 -8.15 3.32 -3.12
N GLN A 36 -6.87 3.21 -3.47
CA GLN A 36 -5.79 3.80 -2.71
C GLN A 36 -4.69 4.30 -3.65
N HIS A 37 -4.22 5.52 -3.41
CA HIS A 37 -3.02 6.05 -4.04
C HIS A 37 -1.77 5.60 -3.28
N PHE A 38 -0.71 5.28 -4.02
CA PHE A 38 0.62 5.00 -3.49
C PHE A 38 1.65 5.47 -4.52
N GLY A 39 2.61 6.31 -4.09
CA GLY A 39 3.41 7.09 -5.05
C GLY A 39 2.50 7.95 -5.93
N GLU A 40 2.67 7.85 -7.25
CA GLU A 40 1.83 8.53 -8.25
C GLU A 40 0.69 7.66 -8.77
N SER A 41 0.70 6.37 -8.43
CA SER A 41 -0.22 5.38 -8.99
C SER A 41 -1.44 5.16 -8.12
N GLU A 42 -2.53 4.76 -8.75
CA GLU A 42 -3.78 4.35 -8.08
C GLU A 42 -4.02 2.86 -8.33
N ILE A 43 -4.45 2.18 -7.27
CA ILE A 43 -4.90 0.79 -7.32
C ILE A 43 -6.28 0.68 -6.68
N LYS A 44 -7.16 -0.02 -7.38
CA LYS A 44 -8.48 -0.38 -6.90
C LYS A 44 -8.60 -1.88 -6.76
N VAL A 45 -9.09 -2.32 -5.60
CA VAL A 45 -9.27 -3.73 -5.28
C VAL A 45 -10.73 -3.99 -4.98
N SER A 46 -11.32 -5.00 -5.62
CA SER A 46 -12.68 -5.48 -5.36
C SER A 46 -12.64 -6.97 -5.04
N TYR A 47 -13.24 -7.39 -3.92
CA TYR A 47 -13.20 -8.77 -3.45
C TYR A 47 -14.34 -9.10 -2.48
N GLY A 48 -14.75 -10.37 -2.45
CA GLY A 48 -15.61 -10.91 -1.38
C GLY A 48 -14.79 -11.27 -0.14
N ARG A 49 -15.31 -10.94 1.05
CA ARG A 49 -14.63 -11.12 2.35
C ARG A 49 -15.16 -12.33 3.13
N PRO A 50 -14.64 -13.55 2.91
CA PRO A 50 -15.05 -14.73 3.69
C PRO A 50 -14.64 -14.64 5.16
N LEU A 51 -15.41 -15.34 6.01
CA LEU A 51 -15.20 -15.44 7.46
C LEU A 51 -14.66 -16.83 7.84
N ALA A 52 -13.75 -16.90 8.82
CA ALA A 52 -13.20 -18.14 9.32
C ALA A 52 -14.27 -18.97 10.06
N ARG A 53 -15.09 -18.33 10.90
CA ARG A 53 -16.19 -18.92 11.68
C ARG A 53 -15.74 -20.09 12.55
N GLY A 54 -14.60 -19.93 13.22
CA GLY A 54 -14.01 -20.97 14.09
C GLY A 54 -13.46 -22.19 13.35
N ARG A 55 -13.44 -22.19 12.01
CA ARG A 55 -12.82 -23.23 11.20
C ARG A 55 -11.38 -22.85 10.93
N LYS A 56 -10.50 -23.86 10.88
CA LYS A 56 -9.17 -23.71 10.29
C LYS A 56 -9.31 -23.34 8.81
N VAL A 57 -8.75 -22.20 8.41
CA VAL A 57 -8.84 -21.72 7.03
C VAL A 57 -7.81 -22.42 6.16
N PHE A 58 -6.53 -22.16 6.37
CA PHE A 58 -5.48 -22.70 5.50
C PHE A 58 -5.15 -24.16 5.85
N GLY A 59 -5.13 -25.01 4.82
CA GLY A 59 -5.02 -26.47 4.96
C GLY A 59 -6.34 -27.17 5.28
N ASN A 60 -7.47 -26.46 5.30
CA ASN A 60 -8.80 -27.07 5.38
C ASN A 60 -9.82 -26.34 4.49
N LEU A 61 -10.37 -25.19 4.91
CA LEU A 61 -11.31 -24.42 4.08
C LEU A 61 -10.70 -23.97 2.75
N VAL A 62 -9.44 -23.57 2.80
CA VAL A 62 -8.58 -23.29 1.65
C VAL A 62 -7.46 -24.33 1.69
N PRO A 63 -7.52 -25.38 0.87
CA PRO A 63 -6.49 -26.40 0.82
C PRO A 63 -5.14 -25.80 0.40
N PHE A 64 -4.05 -26.33 0.96
CA PHE A 64 -2.72 -25.99 0.47
C PHE A 64 -2.49 -26.55 -0.93
N ASP A 65 -1.55 -25.93 -1.64
CA ASP A 65 -1.09 -26.34 -2.97
C ASP A 65 -2.21 -26.43 -4.02
N SER A 66 -3.33 -25.74 -3.75
CA SER A 66 -4.51 -25.71 -4.59
C SER A 66 -4.85 -24.28 -4.99
N LEU A 67 -5.26 -24.10 -6.23
CA LEU A 67 -5.66 -22.79 -6.74
C LEU A 67 -6.89 -22.27 -6.00
N TRP A 68 -6.77 -21.04 -5.52
CA TRP A 68 -7.82 -20.31 -4.82
C TRP A 68 -8.07 -18.97 -5.51
N ARG A 69 -9.36 -18.61 -5.64
CA ARG A 69 -9.85 -17.32 -6.15
C ARG A 69 -9.48 -16.10 -5.27
N THR A 70 -8.80 -16.33 -4.15
CA THR A 70 -8.36 -15.29 -3.21
C THR A 70 -9.49 -14.41 -2.70
N GLY A 71 -10.59 -15.02 -2.23
CA GLY A 71 -11.79 -14.33 -1.79
C GLY A 71 -13.03 -15.23 -1.76
N ALA A 72 -14.22 -14.66 -1.88
CA ALA A 72 -15.51 -15.35 -1.98
C ALA A 72 -16.34 -14.80 -3.14
N GLY A 73 -17.14 -15.66 -3.78
CA GLY A 73 -17.93 -15.28 -4.95
C GLY A 73 -17.06 -15.15 -6.21
N ASP A 74 -17.13 -13.98 -6.84
CA ASP A 74 -16.35 -13.65 -8.04
C ASP A 74 -14.85 -13.52 -7.71
N CYS A 75 -14.01 -13.61 -8.74
CA CYS A 75 -12.57 -13.44 -8.56
C CYS A 75 -12.24 -12.05 -7.99
N THR A 76 -11.29 -12.00 -7.06
CA THR A 76 -10.74 -10.72 -6.61
C THR A 76 -10.11 -9.99 -7.79
N THR A 77 -10.45 -8.72 -7.98
CA THR A 77 -9.90 -7.91 -9.09
C THR A 77 -8.99 -6.81 -8.57
N ILE A 78 -7.87 -6.63 -9.24
CA ILE A 78 -6.92 -5.53 -9.06
C ILE A 78 -6.96 -4.68 -10.33
N GLU A 79 -7.28 -3.41 -10.19
CA GLU A 79 -7.33 -2.43 -11.28
C GLU A 79 -6.24 -1.37 -11.05
N LEU A 80 -5.41 -1.15 -12.07
CA LEU A 80 -4.26 -0.26 -12.04
C LEU A 80 -4.49 0.91 -13.00
N SER A 81 -4.32 2.14 -12.51
CA SER A 81 -4.43 3.35 -13.33
C SER A 81 -3.18 3.61 -14.18
N GLU A 82 -2.03 3.13 -13.73
CA GLU A 82 -0.70 3.38 -14.29
C GLU A 82 0.14 2.10 -14.33
N GLU A 83 1.34 2.21 -14.90
CA GLU A 83 2.32 1.12 -14.81
C GLU A 83 2.75 0.93 -13.35
N VAL A 84 2.55 -0.29 -12.83
CA VAL A 84 2.91 -0.67 -11.46
C VAL A 84 3.74 -1.94 -11.50
N GLY A 85 4.86 -1.97 -10.78
CA GLY A 85 5.59 -3.19 -10.53
C GLY A 85 4.85 -4.04 -9.50
N ILE A 86 4.50 -5.28 -9.85
CA ILE A 86 3.90 -6.25 -8.93
C ILE A 86 4.81 -7.48 -8.89
N GLY A 87 5.32 -7.82 -7.70
CA GLY A 87 6.19 -9.00 -7.55
C GLY A 87 7.38 -9.00 -8.50
N GLY A 88 8.01 -7.83 -8.71
CA GLY A 88 9.20 -7.66 -9.56
C GLY A 88 8.95 -7.54 -11.06
N LYS A 89 7.68 -7.58 -11.54
CA LYS A 89 7.35 -7.36 -12.96
C LYS A 89 6.54 -6.08 -13.13
N LYS A 90 6.91 -5.24 -14.09
CA LYS A 90 6.12 -4.07 -14.52
C LYS A 90 4.83 -4.54 -15.20
N MET A 91 3.69 -4.12 -14.65
CA MET A 91 2.36 -4.41 -15.14
C MET A 91 1.77 -3.15 -15.75
N ALA A 92 1.22 -3.27 -16.96
CA ALA A 92 0.55 -2.17 -17.63
C ALA A 92 -0.73 -1.74 -16.86
N PRO A 93 -1.24 -0.51 -17.11
CA PRO A 93 -2.56 -0.13 -16.66
C PRO A 93 -3.62 -1.13 -17.14
N GLY A 94 -4.59 -1.44 -16.30
CA GLY A 94 -5.63 -2.40 -16.63
C GLY A 94 -6.19 -3.13 -15.42
N LYS A 95 -7.11 -4.05 -15.70
CA LYS A 95 -7.80 -4.86 -14.69
C LYS A 95 -7.36 -6.31 -14.78
N TYR A 96 -7.02 -6.88 -13.63
CA TYR A 96 -6.48 -8.23 -13.49
C TYR A 96 -7.22 -8.99 -12.40
N ALA A 97 -7.38 -10.30 -12.57
CA ALA A 97 -7.89 -11.17 -11.51
C ALA A 97 -6.72 -11.70 -10.66
N LEU A 98 -6.92 -11.73 -9.35
CA LEU A 98 -5.97 -12.26 -8.38
C LEU A 98 -6.35 -13.69 -7.99
N PHE A 99 -5.49 -14.63 -8.35
CA PHE A 99 -5.51 -15.99 -7.84
C PHE A 99 -4.29 -16.25 -6.97
N THR A 100 -4.42 -17.20 -6.05
CA THR A 100 -3.34 -17.62 -5.18
C THR A 100 -3.31 -19.13 -5.06
N ILE A 101 -2.13 -19.69 -4.83
CA ILE A 101 -1.94 -21.07 -4.42
C ILE A 101 -1.26 -21.01 -3.05
N PRO A 102 -2.04 -21.09 -1.96
CA PRO A 102 -1.47 -21.05 -0.62
C PRO A 102 -0.60 -22.28 -0.35
N GLY A 103 0.61 -22.05 0.14
CA GLY A 103 1.47 -23.08 0.74
C GLY A 103 1.76 -22.75 2.21
N ILE A 104 2.50 -23.65 2.87
CA ILE A 104 2.86 -23.49 4.29
C ILE A 104 3.86 -22.34 4.49
N GLU A 105 4.92 -22.31 3.68
CA GLU A 105 6.01 -21.32 3.82
C GLU A 105 5.88 -20.15 2.84
N GLU A 106 5.26 -20.40 1.69
CA GLU A 106 5.14 -19.44 0.60
C GLU A 106 3.82 -19.64 -0.14
N TRP A 107 3.32 -18.56 -0.71
CA TRP A 107 2.16 -18.59 -1.60
C TRP A 107 2.62 -18.28 -3.01
N THR A 108 2.05 -18.99 -3.99
CA THR A 108 2.14 -18.54 -5.37
C THR A 108 1.05 -17.51 -5.62
N ILE A 109 1.44 -16.33 -6.09
CA ILE A 109 0.56 -15.25 -6.51
C ILE A 109 0.42 -15.33 -8.02
N VAL A 110 -0.80 -15.19 -8.52
CA VAL A 110 -1.12 -15.28 -9.94
C VAL A 110 -2.02 -14.10 -10.32
N LEU A 111 -1.56 -13.29 -11.26
CA LEU A 111 -2.39 -12.31 -11.95
C LEU A 111 -2.85 -12.90 -13.29
N ASN A 112 -4.14 -12.87 -13.53
CA ASN A 112 -4.77 -13.43 -14.72
C ASN A 112 -5.54 -12.34 -15.48
N SER A 113 -5.56 -12.40 -16.81
CA SER A 113 -6.27 -11.42 -17.64
C SER A 113 -7.78 -11.65 -17.70
N ASP A 114 -8.30 -12.80 -17.27
CA ASP A 114 -9.74 -13.07 -17.20
C ASP A 114 -10.33 -12.60 -15.86
N VAL A 115 -11.09 -11.51 -15.91
CA VAL A 115 -11.68 -10.85 -14.74
C VAL A 115 -13.16 -11.19 -14.53
N SER A 116 -13.69 -12.12 -15.32
CA SER A 116 -15.12 -12.48 -15.33
C SER A 116 -15.44 -13.78 -14.59
N LEU A 117 -14.44 -14.40 -13.96
CA LEU A 117 -14.56 -15.73 -13.39
C LEU A 117 -15.30 -15.69 -12.05
N HIS A 118 -16.29 -16.58 -11.93
CA HIS A 118 -16.89 -16.92 -10.65
C HIS A 118 -16.07 -18.02 -9.96
N GLY A 119 -15.44 -17.67 -8.86
CA GLY A 119 -14.45 -18.52 -8.23
C GLY A 119 -13.25 -18.88 -9.10
N ALA A 120 -12.85 -20.16 -9.07
CA ALA A 120 -11.74 -20.68 -9.90
C ALA A 120 -12.25 -21.48 -11.12
N PHE A 121 -13.56 -21.51 -11.35
CA PHE A 121 -14.16 -22.23 -12.47
C PHE A 121 -13.80 -21.53 -13.78
N GLY A 122 -13.40 -22.30 -14.79
CA GLY A 122 -12.96 -21.76 -16.08
C GLY A 122 -11.56 -21.15 -16.07
N TYR A 123 -10.83 -21.21 -14.94
CA TYR A 123 -9.45 -20.77 -14.88
C TYR A 123 -8.56 -21.57 -15.87
N THR A 124 -7.67 -20.84 -16.54
CA THR A 124 -6.67 -21.38 -17.47
C THR A 124 -5.35 -20.64 -17.27
N ALA A 125 -4.28 -21.41 -17.08
CA ALA A 125 -2.93 -20.87 -16.88
C ALA A 125 -2.40 -20.12 -18.11
N GLN A 126 -2.97 -20.34 -19.29
CA GLN A 126 -2.63 -19.62 -20.52
C GLN A 126 -3.01 -18.12 -20.44
N LYS A 127 -3.93 -17.75 -19.54
CA LYS A 127 -4.30 -16.35 -19.28
C LYS A 127 -3.55 -15.73 -18.10
N ASP A 128 -2.60 -16.45 -17.49
CA ASP A 128 -1.73 -15.89 -16.46
C ASP A 128 -0.79 -14.87 -17.09
N VAL A 129 -0.87 -13.62 -16.64
CA VAL A 129 0.00 -12.54 -17.09
C VAL A 129 1.21 -12.36 -16.17
N HIS A 130 1.11 -12.81 -14.92
CA HIS A 130 2.22 -12.81 -13.98
C HIS A 130 2.03 -13.90 -12.91
N ARG A 131 3.12 -14.57 -12.54
CA ARG A 131 3.14 -15.63 -11.53
C ARG A 131 4.45 -15.59 -10.77
N PHE A 132 4.38 -15.46 -9.44
CA PHE A 132 5.56 -15.36 -8.58
C PHE A 132 5.25 -15.86 -7.17
N LYS A 133 6.28 -16.04 -6.35
CA LYS A 133 6.14 -16.54 -4.97
C LYS A 133 6.39 -15.42 -3.97
N VAL A 134 5.67 -15.46 -2.86
CA VAL A 134 5.85 -14.57 -1.70
C VAL A 134 5.84 -15.40 -0.42
N LYS A 135 6.58 -14.97 0.60
CA LYS A 135 6.63 -15.67 1.89
C LYS A 135 5.32 -15.50 2.65
N ALA A 136 4.89 -16.60 3.27
CA ALA A 136 3.83 -16.59 4.26
C ALA A 136 4.42 -16.27 5.64
N HIS A 137 3.73 -15.41 6.36
CA HIS A 137 4.10 -14.95 7.69
C HIS A 137 2.96 -15.20 8.66
N LYS A 138 3.30 -15.48 9.91
CA LYS A 138 2.32 -15.57 10.99
C LYS A 138 1.99 -14.17 11.50
N THR A 139 0.71 -13.84 11.62
CA THR A 139 0.27 -12.60 12.29
C THR A 139 0.06 -12.83 13.78
N GLU A 140 0.37 -11.81 14.59
CA GLU A 140 0.12 -11.84 16.03
C GLU A 140 -1.38 -11.82 16.35
N ARG A 141 -2.12 -10.93 15.67
CA ARG A 141 -3.57 -10.83 15.75
C ARG A 141 -4.23 -11.90 14.89
N PHE A 142 -5.31 -12.50 15.40
CA PHE A 142 -6.23 -13.32 14.61
C PHE A 142 -7.21 -12.45 13.81
N TYR A 143 -7.31 -12.71 12.51
CA TYR A 143 -8.22 -12.04 11.58
C TYR A 143 -9.38 -12.97 11.24
N GLU A 144 -10.55 -12.72 11.83
CA GLU A 144 -11.77 -13.50 11.56
C GLU A 144 -12.22 -13.38 10.09
N THR A 145 -12.04 -12.20 9.50
CA THR A 145 -12.49 -11.90 8.13
C THR A 145 -11.27 -11.72 7.22
N PHE A 146 -11.31 -12.36 6.05
CA PHE A 146 -10.29 -12.15 5.02
C PHE A 146 -10.19 -10.67 4.67
N THR A 147 -8.98 -10.16 4.67
CA THR A 147 -8.69 -8.74 4.52
C THR A 147 -7.58 -8.56 3.51
N ILE A 148 -7.85 -7.70 2.54
CA ILE A 148 -6.86 -7.16 1.62
C ILE A 148 -6.67 -5.69 1.98
N GLU A 149 -5.43 -5.27 2.16
CA GLU A 149 -5.06 -3.88 2.45
C GLU A 149 -3.74 -3.51 1.76
N ILE A 150 -3.49 -2.22 1.61
CA ILE A 150 -2.18 -1.70 1.16
C ILE A 150 -1.49 -1.06 2.35
N ASN A 151 -0.24 -1.45 2.55
CA ASN A 151 0.54 -1.04 3.72
C ASN A 151 2.03 -0.94 3.36
N ASP A 152 2.88 -0.74 4.37
CA ASP A 152 4.34 -0.72 4.22
C ASP A 152 4.82 0.33 3.20
N PHE A 153 4.17 1.48 3.16
CA PHE A 153 4.51 2.59 2.27
C PHE A 153 5.94 3.09 2.54
N ALA A 154 6.72 3.25 1.48
CA ALA A 154 8.08 3.74 1.53
C ALA A 154 8.25 5.04 0.75
N ALA A 155 9.32 5.77 1.07
CA ALA A 155 9.59 7.09 0.50
C ALA A 155 9.94 7.06 -1.01
N ASP A 156 10.31 5.90 -1.54
CA ASP A 156 10.56 5.68 -2.97
C ASP A 156 9.27 5.44 -3.78
N GLY A 157 8.10 5.45 -3.12
CA GLY A 157 6.81 5.18 -3.75
C GLY A 157 6.42 3.70 -3.74
N SER A 158 7.23 2.80 -3.17
CA SER A 158 6.87 1.39 -3.02
C SER A 158 5.90 1.16 -1.84
N ALA A 159 5.19 0.04 -1.91
CA ALA A 159 4.23 -0.41 -0.89
C ALA A 159 4.08 -1.94 -0.94
N SER A 160 3.22 -2.50 -0.10
CA SER A 160 2.83 -3.92 -0.16
C SER A 160 1.31 -4.07 -0.18
N LEU A 161 0.80 -4.91 -1.08
CA LEU A 161 -0.57 -5.41 -1.03
C LEU A 161 -0.60 -6.65 -0.12
N ASN A 162 -1.20 -6.50 1.05
CA ASN A 162 -1.22 -7.52 2.09
C ASN A 162 -2.52 -8.33 2.00
N LEU A 163 -2.38 -9.66 1.96
CA LEU A 163 -3.51 -10.59 2.07
C LEU A 163 -3.44 -11.23 3.46
N ILE A 164 -4.51 -11.11 4.25
CA ILE A 164 -4.51 -11.50 5.67
C ILE A 164 -5.77 -12.30 6.00
N TRP A 165 -5.61 -13.49 6.59
CA TRP A 165 -6.70 -14.26 7.16
C TRP A 165 -6.21 -15.16 8.31
N GLU A 166 -7.03 -15.35 9.34
CA GLU A 166 -6.64 -16.03 10.57
C GLU A 166 -5.33 -15.45 11.13
N ASN A 167 -4.33 -16.31 11.30
CA ASN A 167 -2.98 -15.94 11.72
C ASN A 167 -1.98 -15.95 10.55
N THR A 168 -2.43 -15.84 9.29
CA THR A 168 -1.55 -15.91 8.12
C THR A 168 -1.63 -14.61 7.32
N GLN A 169 -0.46 -14.11 6.90
CA GLN A 169 -0.32 -12.97 6.02
C GLN A 169 0.70 -13.26 4.93
N VAL A 170 0.41 -12.81 3.72
CA VAL A 170 1.41 -12.64 2.66
C VAL A 170 1.47 -11.18 2.24
N LYS A 171 2.66 -10.72 1.83
CA LYS A 171 2.89 -9.37 1.33
C LYS A 171 3.30 -9.44 -0.14
N ILE A 172 2.51 -8.81 -1.00
CA ILE A 172 2.80 -8.70 -2.43
C ILE A 172 3.51 -7.37 -2.66
N PRO A 173 4.79 -7.35 -3.09
CA PRO A 173 5.51 -6.11 -3.32
C PRO A 173 4.89 -5.31 -4.47
N LEU A 174 4.68 -4.02 -4.23
CA LEU A 174 4.23 -3.03 -5.20
C LEU A 174 5.30 -1.94 -5.38
N THR A 175 5.58 -1.54 -6.61
CA THR A 175 6.47 -0.41 -6.92
C THR A 175 5.84 0.49 -7.97
N THR A 176 6.17 1.79 -7.95
CA THR A 176 5.77 2.77 -8.98
C THR A 176 6.99 3.21 -9.79
N THR A 177 6.76 4.10 -10.76
CA THR A 177 7.81 4.79 -11.52
C THR A 177 8.37 6.02 -10.80
N SER A 178 7.88 6.34 -9.60
CA SER A 178 8.24 7.56 -8.86
C SER A 178 9.74 7.65 -8.57
N ASP A 179 10.37 6.54 -8.19
CA ASP A 179 11.83 6.50 -7.95
C ASP A 179 12.65 6.82 -9.21
N GLU A 180 12.30 6.17 -10.33
CA GLU A 180 12.96 6.37 -11.63
C GLU A 180 12.84 7.84 -12.08
N ARG A 181 11.65 8.44 -11.91
CA ARG A 181 11.38 9.85 -12.26
C ARG A 181 12.19 10.81 -11.39
N ILE A 182 12.11 10.68 -10.07
CA ILE A 182 12.80 11.59 -9.13
C ILE A 182 14.31 11.51 -9.33
N MET A 183 14.87 10.30 -9.49
CA MET A 183 16.31 10.13 -9.73
C MET A 183 16.76 10.73 -11.07
N THR A 184 15.90 10.70 -12.09
CA THR A 184 16.16 11.35 -13.38
C THR A 184 16.17 12.88 -13.24
N GLU A 185 15.20 13.45 -12.53
CA GLU A 185 15.14 14.89 -12.27
C GLU A 185 16.35 15.37 -11.45
N ILE A 186 16.75 14.64 -10.40
CA ILE A 186 17.94 14.97 -9.60
C ILE A 186 19.20 14.98 -10.48
N ARG A 187 19.36 13.98 -11.36
CA ARG A 187 20.52 13.90 -12.26
C ARG A 187 20.56 15.11 -13.20
N GLN A 188 19.47 15.36 -13.91
CA GLN A 188 19.41 16.45 -14.88
C GLN A 188 19.62 17.81 -14.22
N ARG A 189 18.91 18.08 -13.12
CA ARG A 189 18.88 19.43 -12.53
C ARG A 189 20.10 19.72 -11.66
N LEU A 190 20.53 18.78 -10.83
CA LEU A 190 21.60 19.03 -9.85
C LEU A 190 22.97 18.58 -10.32
N LEU A 191 23.07 17.55 -11.16
CA LEU A 191 24.37 17.01 -11.59
C LEU A 191 24.80 17.56 -12.96
N GLU A 192 23.87 17.61 -13.92
CA GLU A 192 24.14 18.09 -15.28
C GLU A 192 24.01 19.61 -15.36
N ASN A 193 22.83 20.16 -15.04
CA ASN A 193 22.56 21.60 -15.10
C ASN A 193 23.16 22.39 -13.92
N LYS A 194 23.53 21.69 -12.84
CA LYS A 194 24.14 22.26 -11.61
C LYS A 194 23.32 23.40 -11.00
N GLU A 195 21.99 23.30 -11.07
CA GLU A 195 21.07 24.29 -10.49
C GLU A 195 21.38 24.52 -9.01
N GLN A 196 21.49 25.79 -8.61
CA GLN A 196 21.76 26.23 -7.24
C GLN A 196 20.51 26.83 -6.61
N ASP A 197 19.47 26.00 -6.48
CA ASP A 197 18.20 26.36 -5.86
C ASP A 197 18.06 25.66 -4.51
N ALA A 198 17.68 26.43 -3.48
CA ALA A 198 17.62 25.92 -2.10
C ALA A 198 16.59 24.79 -1.94
N ASP A 199 15.43 24.93 -2.57
CA ASP A 199 14.34 23.95 -2.47
C ASP A 199 14.70 22.66 -3.18
N LEU A 200 15.32 22.74 -4.38
CA LEU A 200 15.76 21.54 -5.09
C LEU A 200 16.84 20.76 -4.34
N LEU A 201 17.83 21.47 -3.82
CA LEU A 201 18.91 20.86 -3.04
C LEU A 201 18.36 20.22 -1.76
N PHE A 202 17.42 20.90 -1.09
CA PHE A 202 16.74 20.35 0.08
C PHE A 202 15.90 19.11 -0.27
N GLN A 203 15.10 19.16 -1.33
CA GLN A 203 14.27 18.03 -1.78
C GLN A 203 15.13 16.82 -2.14
N ALA A 204 16.21 17.00 -2.89
CA ALA A 204 17.12 15.92 -3.26
C ALA A 204 17.83 15.33 -2.03
N ALA A 205 18.31 16.17 -1.11
CA ALA A 205 18.92 15.72 0.14
C ALA A 205 17.92 14.92 1.00
N ASN A 206 16.69 15.41 1.13
CA ASN A 206 15.64 14.73 1.88
C ASN A 206 15.32 13.37 1.24
N TYR A 207 15.19 13.33 -0.08
CA TYR A 207 14.91 12.11 -0.82
C TYR A 207 16.02 11.06 -0.65
N TYR A 208 17.28 11.46 -0.78
CA TYR A 208 18.42 10.55 -0.56
C TYR A 208 18.47 10.04 0.89
N TYR A 209 18.13 10.90 1.85
CA TYR A 209 18.08 10.54 3.26
C TYR A 209 16.96 9.53 3.56
N THR A 210 15.73 9.78 3.08
CA THR A 210 14.57 8.92 3.36
C THR A 210 14.63 7.59 2.63
N THR A 211 15.24 7.54 1.44
CA THR A 211 15.46 6.31 0.66
C THR A 211 16.79 5.62 0.98
N ARG A 212 17.54 6.09 1.99
CA ARG A 212 18.81 5.48 2.46
C ARG A 212 19.87 5.32 1.37
N ARG A 213 19.97 6.30 0.47
CA ARG A 213 20.99 6.39 -0.60
C ARG A 213 22.30 6.97 -0.06
N ASP A 214 23.09 7.62 -0.91
CA ASP A 214 24.36 8.23 -0.50
C ASP A 214 24.14 9.42 0.44
N LEU A 215 24.32 9.15 1.74
CA LEU A 215 24.17 10.15 2.79
C LEU A 215 25.26 11.23 2.74
N LYS A 216 26.42 10.97 2.13
CA LYS A 216 27.45 12.01 1.94
C LYS A 216 26.97 13.02 0.92
N GLN A 217 26.38 12.56 -0.19
CA GLN A 217 25.79 13.44 -1.17
C GLN A 217 24.61 14.23 -0.59
N ALA A 218 23.76 13.58 0.22
CA ALA A 218 22.68 14.27 0.94
C ALA A 218 23.22 15.36 1.89
N THR A 219 24.33 15.08 2.60
CA THR A 219 25.04 16.09 3.41
C THR A 219 25.51 17.27 2.58
N THR A 220 26.09 17.03 1.40
CA THR A 220 26.56 18.10 0.51
C THR A 220 25.39 18.99 0.08
N TRP A 221 24.29 18.40 -0.38
CA TRP A 221 23.14 19.18 -0.83
C TRP A 221 22.42 19.91 0.30
N VAL A 222 22.17 19.28 1.45
CA VAL A 222 21.50 19.97 2.57
C VAL A 222 22.34 21.13 3.10
N SER A 223 23.67 20.99 3.13
CA SER A 223 24.57 22.08 3.55
C SER A 223 24.63 23.21 2.52
N ALA A 224 24.45 22.90 1.23
CA ALA A 224 24.35 23.92 0.19
C ALA A 224 23.01 24.64 0.24
N ALA A 225 21.90 23.92 0.43
CA ALA A 225 20.58 24.49 0.62
C ALA A 225 20.54 25.46 1.81
N GLU A 226 21.16 25.09 2.93
CA GLU A 226 21.17 25.93 4.15
C GLU A 226 21.87 27.27 3.94
N LYS A 227 22.88 27.32 3.05
CA LYS A 227 23.58 28.57 2.72
C LYS A 227 22.72 29.50 1.86
N LEU A 228 21.83 28.94 1.04
CA LEU A 228 20.96 29.68 0.13
C LEU A 228 19.69 30.17 0.83
N ASP A 229 19.18 29.38 1.80
CA ASP A 229 17.97 29.70 2.57
C ASP A 229 18.19 29.46 4.07
N VAL A 230 18.78 30.47 4.72
CA VAL A 230 19.18 30.41 6.14
C VAL A 230 18.02 30.52 7.13
N GLU A 231 16.84 30.98 6.70
CA GLU A 231 15.68 31.17 7.58
C GLU A 231 14.71 29.98 7.56
N ASN A 232 14.95 29.00 6.68
CA ASN A 232 14.11 27.82 6.56
C ASN A 232 14.47 26.74 7.58
N PHE A 233 13.64 26.63 8.61
CA PHE A 233 13.76 25.63 9.68
C PHE A 233 13.93 24.19 9.18
N ALA A 234 13.30 23.81 8.06
CA ALA A 234 13.30 22.43 7.59
C ALA A 234 14.70 21.94 7.22
N ILE A 235 15.55 22.84 6.72
CA ILE A 235 16.90 22.52 6.22
C ILE A 235 17.85 22.09 7.37
N PRO A 236 18.14 22.91 8.40
CA PRO A 236 18.96 22.48 9.53
C PRO A 236 18.32 21.32 10.30
N ASN A 237 16.97 21.23 10.31
CA ASN A 237 16.28 20.11 10.91
C ASN A 237 16.46 18.79 10.12
N LEU A 238 16.64 18.82 8.81
CA LEU A 238 17.04 17.65 8.03
C LEU A 238 18.53 17.36 8.24
N ALA A 239 19.38 18.40 8.16
CA ALA A 239 20.83 18.28 8.27
C ALA A 239 21.25 17.56 9.57
N GLN A 240 20.65 17.93 10.71
CA GLN A 240 20.96 17.23 11.97
C GLN A 240 20.67 15.73 11.93
N LYS A 241 19.65 15.28 11.17
CA LYS A 241 19.30 13.86 11.08
C LYS A 241 20.34 13.12 10.27
N ILE A 242 20.70 13.68 9.11
CA ILE A 242 21.74 13.14 8.22
C ILE A 242 23.08 13.05 8.97
N PHE A 243 23.47 14.10 9.69
CA PHE A 243 24.70 14.11 10.48
C PHE A 243 24.68 13.08 11.61
N ALA A 244 23.56 12.92 12.32
CA ALA A 244 23.44 11.93 13.39
C ALA A 244 23.52 10.50 12.85
N ASP A 245 22.85 10.19 11.73
CA ASP A 245 22.85 8.87 11.12
C ASP A 245 24.23 8.50 10.53
N THR A 246 25.02 9.50 10.13
CA THR A 246 26.43 9.33 9.73
C THR A 246 27.41 9.44 10.90
N LYS A 247 26.92 9.46 12.14
CA LYS A 247 27.70 9.55 13.41
C LYS A 247 28.56 10.82 13.53
N GLN A 248 28.26 11.86 12.77
CA GLN A 248 28.88 13.18 12.84
C GLN A 248 28.20 14.03 13.93
N TYR A 249 28.25 13.56 15.17
CA TYR A 249 27.45 14.13 16.27
C TYR A 249 27.72 15.61 16.56
N SER A 250 28.96 16.09 16.40
CA SER A 250 29.26 17.52 16.56
C SER A 250 28.49 18.37 15.53
N LEU A 251 28.50 17.97 14.25
CA LEU A 251 27.76 18.66 13.20
C LEU A 251 26.24 18.53 13.40
N ALA A 252 25.77 17.38 13.88
CA ALA A 252 24.36 17.18 14.22
C ALA A 252 23.89 18.15 15.31
N ILE A 253 24.68 18.33 16.36
CA ILE A 253 24.41 19.27 17.44
C ILE A 253 24.36 20.71 16.90
N ASP A 254 25.32 21.10 16.07
CA ASP A 254 25.37 22.47 15.54
C ASP A 254 24.19 22.78 14.61
N ALA A 255 23.83 21.83 13.72
CA ALA A 255 22.63 21.95 12.91
C ALA A 255 21.35 22.00 13.76
N ALA A 256 21.25 21.18 14.82
CA ALA A 256 20.10 21.21 15.73
C ALA A 256 19.99 22.54 16.50
N LYS A 257 21.10 23.17 16.90
CA LYS A 257 21.08 24.51 17.53
C LYS A 257 20.54 25.57 16.56
N ARG A 258 20.94 25.53 15.29
CA ARG A 258 20.40 26.44 14.26
C ARG A 258 18.91 26.20 14.03
N ALA A 259 18.48 24.93 13.96
CA ALA A 259 17.07 24.59 13.90
C ALA A 259 16.27 25.07 15.12
N ILE A 260 16.84 25.02 16.34
CA ILE A 260 16.19 25.56 17.54
C ILE A 260 15.98 27.08 17.41
N ALA A 261 17.00 27.83 17.00
CA ALA A 261 16.89 29.28 16.86
C ALA A 261 15.76 29.67 15.88
N LEU A 262 15.64 28.97 14.74
CA LEU A 262 14.54 29.17 13.79
C LEU A 262 13.19 28.71 14.35
N ALA A 263 13.14 27.59 15.07
CA ALA A 263 11.92 27.10 15.70
C ALA A 263 11.38 28.06 16.76
N GLU A 264 12.26 28.70 17.54
CA GLU A 264 11.89 29.70 18.55
C GLU A 264 11.28 30.95 17.88
N LYS A 265 11.91 31.48 16.82
CA LYS A 265 11.34 32.57 16.01
C LYS A 265 9.95 32.24 15.46
N GLN A 266 9.72 30.97 15.12
CA GLN A 266 8.47 30.48 14.53
C GLN A 266 7.48 29.90 15.56
N ASN A 267 7.72 30.08 16.87
CA ASN A 267 6.89 29.58 17.96
C ASN A 267 6.63 28.05 17.94
N ARG A 268 7.58 27.25 17.42
CA ARG A 268 7.50 25.78 17.33
C ARG A 268 8.02 25.10 18.61
N THR A 269 7.32 25.29 19.72
CA THR A 269 7.75 24.82 21.08
C THR A 269 8.03 23.32 21.18
N SER A 270 7.23 22.49 20.49
CA SER A 270 7.42 21.03 20.45
C SER A 270 8.73 20.64 19.74
N ALA A 271 9.07 21.32 18.64
CA ALA A 271 10.31 21.10 17.91
C ALA A 271 11.53 21.47 18.76
N VAL A 272 11.48 22.62 19.46
CA VAL A 272 12.54 23.06 20.38
C VAL A 272 12.80 22.01 21.44
N THR A 273 11.74 21.50 22.07
CA THR A 273 11.83 20.48 23.13
C THR A 273 12.48 19.19 22.61
N SER A 274 12.02 18.70 21.46
CA SER A 274 12.55 17.49 20.82
C SER A 274 14.03 17.64 20.43
N LEU A 275 14.41 18.77 19.84
CA LEU A 275 15.79 19.03 19.44
C LEU A 275 16.74 19.16 20.63
N LYS A 276 16.32 19.81 21.73
CA LYS A 276 17.11 19.88 22.97
C LYS A 276 17.39 18.50 23.56
N LYS A 277 16.39 17.60 23.55
CA LYS A 277 16.57 16.21 23.98
C LYS A 277 17.62 15.49 23.13
N ARG A 278 17.53 15.59 21.81
CA ARG A 278 18.48 14.94 20.88
C ARG A 278 19.90 15.47 21.02
N ILE A 279 20.07 16.79 21.23
CA ILE A 279 21.38 17.38 21.53
C ILE A 279 21.99 16.75 22.78
N ALA A 280 21.21 16.58 23.86
CA ALA A 280 21.70 15.95 25.09
C ALA A 280 22.14 14.50 24.86
N GLU A 281 21.37 13.73 24.08
CA GLU A 281 21.73 12.35 23.70
C GLU A 281 23.05 12.30 22.92
N TRP A 282 23.22 13.16 21.91
CA TRP A 282 24.45 13.20 21.11
C TRP A 282 25.67 13.69 21.90
N GLN A 283 25.48 14.61 22.85
CA GLN A 283 26.54 15.04 23.76
C GLN A 283 27.04 13.89 24.64
N GLN A 284 26.16 12.98 25.06
CA GLN A 284 26.57 11.77 25.78
C GLN A 284 27.35 10.82 24.87
N LEU A 285 26.91 10.62 23.63
CA LEU A 285 27.62 9.78 22.65
C LEU A 285 29.02 10.30 22.31
N LEU A 286 29.22 11.62 22.31
CA LEU A 286 30.54 12.23 22.14
C LEU A 286 31.47 11.97 23.34
N LYS A 287 30.91 11.90 24.55
CA LYS A 287 31.68 11.63 25.79
C LYS A 287 32.01 10.15 25.98
N SER A 288 31.21 9.25 25.41
CA SER A 288 31.39 7.80 25.53
C SER A 288 32.27 7.19 24.45
N LYS A 289 32.80 8.00 23.53
CA LYS A 289 33.74 7.54 22.50
C LYS A 289 35.12 7.32 23.15
N PRO A 290 35.65 6.08 23.18
CA PRO A 290 36.96 5.79 23.73
C PRO A 290 38.09 6.44 22.92
#